data_AF-U2K4X4-F1
#
_entry.id   AF-U2K4X4-F1
#
_cell.length_a   1.000
_cell.length_b   1.000
_cell.length_c   1.000
_cell.angle_alpha   90.00
_cell.angle_beta   90.00
_cell.angle_gamma   90.00
#
_symmetry.space_group_name_H-M   'P 1'
#
loop_
_entity.id
_entity.type
_entity.pdbx_description
1 polymer ?
#
loop_
_entity_poly.entity_id
_entity_poly.type
_entity_poly.pdbx_seq_one_letter_code
_entity_poly.pdbx_strand_id
1 'polypeptide(L)'
;RKLMVNHPDAGETDMTYDAAGNLLTKLTAELRKSISDKGYISYTYDFERLHEVLYPENLFNRVTYTYGKAGDKYNRAGRLALVEDASGGEAYYYGRQGEVTKTVRTVMASVADIRTYVYG
;
A
#
# COMPACT_ATOMS: atom_id res chain seq x y z
N ARG A 1 18.46 -4.79 -12.70
CA ARG A 1 17.15 -4.21 -12.26
C ARG A 1 16.63 -3.28 -13.37
N LYS A 2 15.34 -2.92 -13.45
CA LYS A 2 14.68 -2.46 -14.70
C LYS A 2 14.07 -1.05 -14.57
N LEU A 3 14.76 -0.03 -15.12
CA LEU A 3 14.37 1.39 -14.99
C LEU A 3 13.18 1.79 -15.88
N MET A 4 13.07 1.19 -17.08
CA MET A 4 12.05 1.49 -18.08
C MET A 4 11.46 0.18 -18.63
N VAL A 5 10.18 0.21 -19.01
CA VAL A 5 9.49 -0.83 -19.79
C VAL A 5 8.72 -0.13 -20.90
N ASN A 6 9.00 -0.45 -22.16
CA ASN A 6 8.15 -0.07 -23.28
C ASN A 6 7.49 -1.34 -23.84
N HIS A 7 6.17 -1.31 -24.05
CA HIS A 7 5.36 -2.43 -24.53
C HIS A 7 4.34 -1.89 -25.54
N PRO A 8 4.12 -2.55 -26.71
CA PRO A 8 3.28 -2.00 -27.77
C PRO A 8 1.87 -1.61 -27.30
N ASP A 9 1.24 -2.47 -26.47
CA ASP A 9 -0.16 -2.25 -26.03
C ASP A 9 -0.30 -1.39 -24.77
N ALA A 10 0.78 -1.18 -24.00
CA ALA A 10 0.74 -0.50 -22.69
C ALA A 10 1.62 0.76 -22.62
N GLY A 11 2.33 1.08 -23.71
CA GLY A 11 3.25 2.21 -23.81
C GLY A 11 4.46 2.09 -22.88
N GLU A 12 4.99 3.24 -22.50
CA GLU A 12 6.22 3.39 -21.72
C GLU A 12 5.96 3.64 -20.23
N THR A 13 6.53 2.78 -19.39
CA THR A 13 6.49 2.86 -17.92
C THR A 13 7.89 3.01 -17.33
N ASP A 14 8.12 4.12 -16.61
CA ASP A 14 9.36 4.41 -15.88
C ASP A 14 9.24 4.03 -14.39
N MET A 15 10.37 3.67 -13.79
CA MET A 15 10.49 3.27 -12.39
C MET A 15 11.79 3.77 -11.75
N THR A 16 11.69 4.65 -10.74
CA THR A 16 12.86 5.15 -9.98
C THR A 16 13.09 4.35 -8.70
N TYR A 17 14.36 4.34 -8.23
CA TYR A 17 15.03 3.42 -7.27
C TYR A 17 15.67 4.15 -6.07
N ASP A 18 15.61 3.59 -4.85
CA ASP A 18 16.64 3.79 -3.82
C ASP A 18 17.85 2.85 -4.03
N ALA A 19 18.81 2.89 -3.10
CA ALA A 19 20.01 2.05 -3.15
C ALA A 19 19.82 0.59 -2.71
N ALA A 20 18.76 0.28 -1.95
CA ALA A 20 18.42 -1.09 -1.54
C ALA A 20 17.63 -1.84 -2.62
N GLY A 21 16.97 -1.12 -3.52
CA GLY A 21 16.13 -1.64 -4.59
C GLY A 21 14.63 -1.56 -4.32
N ASN A 22 14.18 -0.77 -3.33
CA ASN A 22 12.79 -0.45 -3.05
C ASN A 22 12.26 0.57 -4.06
N LEU A 23 11.10 0.31 -4.69
CA LEU A 23 10.55 1.13 -5.78
C LEU A 23 10.12 2.50 -5.23
N LEU A 24 10.67 3.62 -5.70
CA LEU A 24 10.30 4.95 -5.18
C LEU A 24 9.17 5.61 -5.97
N THR A 25 9.23 5.55 -7.31
CA THR A 25 8.17 6.08 -8.18
C THR A 25 7.90 5.15 -9.35
N LYS A 26 6.66 5.19 -9.86
CA LYS A 26 6.23 4.52 -11.09
C LYS A 26 5.37 5.46 -11.93
N LEU A 27 5.81 5.77 -13.14
CA LEU A 27 5.09 6.61 -14.11
C LEU A 27 4.66 5.73 -15.30
N THR A 28 3.36 5.65 -15.60
CA THR A 28 2.86 4.92 -16.78
C THR A 28 2.59 5.87 -17.94
N ALA A 29 2.44 5.33 -19.15
CA ALA A 29 2.10 6.12 -20.34
C ALA A 29 0.81 6.94 -20.16
N GLU A 30 -0.24 6.35 -19.57
CA GLU A 30 -1.50 7.06 -19.34
C GLU A 30 -1.36 8.13 -18.24
N LEU A 31 -0.68 7.86 -17.12
CA LEU A 31 -0.45 8.87 -16.08
C LEU A 31 0.39 10.07 -16.57
N ARG A 32 1.38 9.80 -17.44
CA ARG A 32 2.17 10.84 -18.12
C ARG A 32 1.30 11.72 -19.02
N LYS A 33 0.29 11.12 -19.67
CA LYS A 33 -0.65 11.75 -20.60
C LYS A 33 -1.82 12.47 -19.90
N SER A 34 -2.34 11.93 -18.79
CA SER A 34 -3.49 12.49 -18.06
C SER A 34 -3.09 13.54 -17.02
N ILE A 35 -1.86 13.46 -16.49
CA ILE A 35 -1.34 14.39 -15.47
C ILE A 35 -0.10 15.13 -15.98
N SER A 36 1.05 14.45 -16.04
CA SER A 36 2.36 14.94 -16.54
C SER A 36 3.47 13.93 -16.19
N ASP A 37 4.71 14.20 -16.57
CA ASP A 37 5.90 13.47 -16.07
C ASP A 37 6.10 13.52 -14.53
N LYS A 38 5.35 14.37 -13.82
CA LYS A 38 5.30 14.42 -12.35
C LYS A 38 4.11 13.67 -11.76
N GLY A 39 3.21 13.15 -12.59
CA GLY A 39 2.06 12.33 -12.22
C GLY A 39 2.41 10.87 -11.92
N TYR A 40 3.52 10.60 -11.24
CA TYR A 40 3.90 9.24 -10.88
C TYR A 40 3.19 8.76 -9.61
N ILE A 41 2.92 7.45 -9.52
CA ILE A 41 2.62 6.79 -8.25
C ILE A 41 3.90 6.81 -7.43
N SER A 42 3.86 7.31 -6.19
CA SER A 42 5.00 7.30 -5.28
C SER A 42 4.81 6.30 -4.14
N TYR A 43 5.93 5.81 -3.63
CA TYR A 43 6.00 4.76 -2.63
C TYR A 43 6.98 5.20 -1.53
N THR A 44 6.62 5.06 -0.26
CA THR A 44 7.49 5.39 0.89
C THR A 44 7.75 4.16 1.75
N TYR A 45 8.85 4.13 2.49
CA TYR A 45 9.30 2.93 3.21
C TYR A 45 9.86 3.23 4.61
N ASP A 46 9.46 2.42 5.59
CA ASP A 46 10.13 2.29 6.88
C ASP A 46 11.27 1.25 6.74
N PHE A 47 12.45 1.72 6.35
CA PHE A 47 13.58 0.90 5.90
C PHE A 47 13.25 0.10 4.63
N GLU A 48 13.06 -1.22 4.71
CA GLU A 48 12.66 -2.07 3.58
C GLU A 48 11.16 -2.39 3.56
N ARG A 49 10.39 -1.83 4.51
CA ARG A 49 8.95 -2.10 4.64
C ARG A 49 8.14 -0.98 4.02
N LEU A 50 7.34 -1.29 2.99
CA LEU A 50 6.45 -0.34 2.32
C LEU A 50 5.50 0.30 3.35
N HIS A 51 5.46 1.63 3.41
CA HIS A 51 4.71 2.42 4.40
C HIS A 51 3.48 3.10 3.77
N GLU A 52 3.64 3.75 2.61
CA GLU A 52 2.56 4.40 1.86
C GLU A 52 2.69 4.11 0.35
N VAL A 53 1.57 3.97 -0.34
CA VAL A 53 1.45 4.09 -1.80
C VAL A 53 0.51 5.26 -2.10
N LEU A 54 1.01 6.28 -2.78
CA LEU A 54 0.25 7.49 -3.09
C LEU A 54 -0.07 7.56 -4.58
N TYR A 55 -1.35 7.66 -4.90
CA TYR A 55 -1.85 7.76 -6.28
C TYR A 55 -2.11 9.24 -6.62
N PRO A 56 -1.45 9.81 -7.64
CA PRO A 56 -1.48 11.25 -7.91
C PRO A 56 -2.81 11.73 -8.52
N GLU A 57 -3.53 10.85 -9.22
CA GLU A 57 -4.81 11.15 -9.84
C GLU A 57 -5.96 11.21 -8.82
N ASN A 58 -5.88 10.40 -7.77
CA ASN A 58 -6.89 10.30 -6.72
C ASN A 58 -6.24 9.95 -5.38
N LEU A 59 -6.06 10.96 -4.53
CA LEU A 59 -5.45 10.81 -3.20
C LEU A 59 -6.29 9.96 -2.22
N PHE A 60 -7.58 9.75 -2.49
CA PHE A 60 -8.40 8.82 -1.70
C PHE A 60 -8.03 7.35 -1.95
N ASN A 61 -7.39 7.04 -3.10
CA ASN A 61 -6.87 5.71 -3.41
C ASN A 61 -5.52 5.40 -2.74
N ARG A 62 -4.99 6.31 -1.92
CA ARG A 62 -3.81 6.04 -1.08
C ARG A 62 -3.96 4.74 -0.30
N VAL A 63 -2.88 3.98 -0.20
CA VAL A 63 -2.77 2.83 0.70
C VAL A 63 -1.72 3.11 1.77
N THR A 64 -2.04 2.87 3.05
CA THR A 64 -1.08 2.92 4.18
C THR A 64 -0.87 1.55 4.80
N TYR A 65 0.33 1.29 5.32
CA TYR A 65 0.75 0.02 5.90
C TYR A 65 1.34 0.24 7.30
N THR A 66 0.55 0.02 8.34
CA THR A 66 1.02 0.15 9.73
C THR A 66 1.57 -1.18 10.24
N TYR A 67 2.85 -1.19 10.62
CA TYR A 67 3.50 -2.34 11.25
C TYR A 67 3.48 -2.24 12.78
N GLY A 68 3.28 -3.38 13.44
CA GLY A 68 3.24 -3.46 14.90
C GLY A 68 4.60 -3.19 15.55
N LYS A 69 4.57 -2.48 16.67
CA LYS A 69 5.75 -2.06 17.44
C LYS A 69 6.22 -3.16 18.41
N ALA A 70 7.41 -3.00 18.97
CA ALA A 70 7.93 -3.94 19.96
C ALA A 70 7.00 -4.00 21.18
N GLY A 71 6.56 -5.22 21.56
CA GLY A 71 5.59 -5.43 22.64
C GLY A 71 4.12 -5.37 22.24
N ASP A 72 3.78 -5.15 20.96
CA ASP A 72 2.39 -5.10 20.51
C ASP A 72 1.63 -6.42 20.74
N LYS A 73 0.40 -6.28 21.25
CA LYS A 73 -0.52 -7.38 21.52
C LYS A 73 -0.91 -8.15 20.25
N TYR A 74 -1.47 -9.34 20.42
CA TYR A 74 -1.94 -10.21 19.32
C TYR A 74 -0.80 -10.63 18.37
N ASN A 75 0.41 -10.78 18.92
CA ASN A 75 1.65 -11.19 18.24
C ASN A 75 2.02 -10.31 17.03
N ARG A 76 1.61 -9.03 17.03
CA ARG A 76 1.79 -8.07 15.92
C ARG A 76 3.20 -7.47 15.81
N ALA A 77 4.03 -7.57 16.83
CA ALA A 77 5.35 -6.93 16.85
C ALA A 77 6.21 -7.29 15.62
N GLY A 78 6.64 -6.27 14.86
CA GLY A 78 7.41 -6.40 13.62
C GLY A 78 6.59 -6.76 12.36
N ARG A 79 5.30 -7.09 12.50
CA ARG A 79 4.42 -7.58 11.42
C ARG A 79 3.45 -6.49 10.95
N LEU A 80 2.84 -6.70 9.79
CA LEU A 80 1.76 -5.86 9.30
C LEU A 80 0.55 -5.96 10.26
N ALA A 81 0.15 -4.85 10.87
CA ALA A 81 -0.90 -4.81 11.88
C ALA A 81 -2.23 -4.25 11.33
N LEU A 82 -2.15 -3.33 10.37
CA LEU A 82 -3.26 -2.67 9.71
C LEU A 82 -2.83 -2.23 8.29
N VAL A 83 -3.71 -2.43 7.31
CA VAL A 83 -3.70 -1.75 6.00
C VAL A 83 -4.92 -0.84 5.92
N GLU A 84 -4.79 0.34 5.36
CA GLU A 84 -5.92 1.24 5.07
C GLU A 84 -5.89 1.66 3.61
N ASP A 85 -7.05 1.71 2.95
CA ASP A 85 -7.22 2.06 1.54
C ASP A 85 -8.60 2.71 1.26
N ALA A 86 -8.91 3.03 0.01
CA ALA A 86 -10.19 3.62 -0.39
C ALA A 86 -11.45 2.80 -0.01
N SER A 87 -11.31 1.52 0.29
CA SER A 87 -12.42 0.65 0.76
C SER A 87 -12.60 0.69 2.29
N GLY A 88 -11.63 1.21 3.05
CA GLY A 88 -11.62 1.23 4.51
C GLY A 88 -10.29 0.74 5.07
N GLY A 89 -10.29 -0.36 5.82
CA GLY A 89 -9.04 -0.94 6.34
C GLY A 89 -9.16 -2.35 6.88
N GLU A 90 -8.05 -3.07 6.90
CA GLU A 90 -7.96 -4.49 7.27
C GLU A 90 -6.87 -4.69 8.35
N ALA A 91 -7.29 -5.15 9.52
CA ALA A 91 -6.45 -5.30 10.70
C ALA A 91 -6.18 -6.78 11.01
N TYR A 92 -4.90 -7.16 11.03
CA TYR A 92 -4.45 -8.56 11.15
C TYR A 92 -4.11 -8.94 12.58
N TYR A 93 -4.41 -10.18 12.98
CA TYR A 93 -4.14 -10.71 14.31
C TYR A 93 -3.44 -12.06 14.15
N TYR A 94 -2.38 -12.31 14.90
CA TYR A 94 -1.51 -13.48 14.72
C TYR A 94 -1.54 -14.43 15.90
N GLY A 95 -1.40 -15.72 15.61
CA GLY A 95 -1.17 -16.77 16.61
C GLY A 95 0.28 -16.86 17.05
N ARG A 96 0.63 -17.94 17.75
CA ARG A 96 1.96 -18.11 18.38
C ARG A 96 3.03 -18.63 17.40
N GLN A 97 2.63 -19.23 16.29
CA GLN A 97 3.54 -19.67 15.22
C GLN A 97 3.72 -18.56 14.17
N GLY A 98 2.82 -17.58 14.16
CA GLY A 98 2.80 -16.47 13.20
C GLY A 98 1.78 -16.62 12.09
N GLU A 99 0.92 -17.62 12.18
CA GLU A 99 -0.31 -17.77 11.42
C GLU A 99 -1.25 -16.58 11.67
N VAL A 100 -2.02 -16.15 10.65
CA VAL A 100 -3.13 -15.20 10.87
C VAL A 100 -4.26 -15.98 11.53
N THR A 101 -4.62 -15.60 12.76
CA THR A 101 -5.74 -16.22 13.50
C THR A 101 -7.03 -15.44 13.37
N LYS A 102 -6.96 -14.16 12.97
CA LYS A 102 -8.13 -13.30 12.81
C LYS A 102 -7.83 -12.10 11.91
N THR A 103 -8.83 -11.73 11.13
CA THR A 103 -8.86 -10.50 10.33
C THR A 103 -10.12 -9.71 10.69
N VAL A 104 -9.97 -8.41 10.92
CA VAL A 104 -11.08 -7.47 11.09
C VAL A 104 -11.04 -6.52 9.91
N ARG A 105 -12.11 -6.47 9.11
CA ARG A 105 -12.20 -5.58 7.95
C ARG A 105 -13.26 -4.52 8.20
N THR A 106 -12.81 -3.27 8.24
CA THR A 106 -13.65 -2.08 8.25
C THR A 106 -13.91 -1.66 6.81
N VAL A 107 -15.17 -1.47 6.44
CA VAL A 107 -15.59 -1.05 5.10
C VAL A 107 -16.28 0.30 5.19
N MET A 108 -15.89 1.24 4.33
CA MET A 108 -16.63 2.49 4.14
C MET A 108 -17.87 2.20 3.28
N ALA A 109 -19.04 2.16 3.92
CA ALA A 109 -20.32 1.93 3.26
C ALA A 109 -20.82 3.20 2.54
N SER A 110 -20.40 4.37 3.01
CA SER A 110 -20.42 5.65 2.30
C SER A 110 -19.37 6.59 2.91
N VAL A 111 -19.20 7.78 2.34
CA VAL A 111 -18.36 8.85 2.94
C VAL A 111 -18.86 9.28 4.34
N ALA A 112 -20.06 8.86 4.76
CA ALA A 112 -20.68 9.18 6.04
C ALA A 112 -21.01 7.94 6.92
N ASP A 113 -20.64 6.72 6.52
CA ASP A 113 -20.95 5.50 7.29
C ASP A 113 -19.82 4.45 7.19
N ILE A 114 -19.31 4.02 8.35
CA ILE A 114 -18.16 3.13 8.50
C ILE A 114 -18.62 1.87 9.26
N ARG A 115 -18.44 0.68 8.66
CA ARG A 115 -18.94 -0.59 9.20
C ARG A 115 -17.81 -1.59 9.42
N THR A 116 -17.71 -2.13 10.64
CA THR A 116 -16.64 -3.05 11.04
C THR A 116 -17.14 -4.50 11.04
N TYR A 117 -16.53 -5.34 10.21
CA TYR A 117 -16.81 -6.78 10.12
C TYR A 117 -15.71 -7.59 10.79
N VAL A 118 -16.11 -8.60 11.55
CA VAL A 118 -15.23 -9.40 12.40
C VAL A 118 -15.40 -10.87 12.06
N TYR A 119 -14.33 -11.48 11.54
CA TYR A 119 -14.23 -12.93 11.36
C TYR A 119 -13.22 -13.50 12.36
N GLY A 120 -13.30 -14.81 12.64
CA GLY A 120 -12.48 -15.55 13.60
C GLY A 120 -12.98 -16.98 13.77
#